data_AF-A0A962ZTC5-F1
#
_entry.id   AF-A0A962ZTC5-F1
#
_cell.length_a   1.000
_cell.length_b   1.000
_cell.length_c   1.000
_cell.angle_alpha   90.00
_cell.angle_beta   90.00
_cell.angle_gamma   90.00
#
_symmetry.space_group_name_H-M   'P 1'
#
loop_
_entity.id
_entity.type
_entity.pdbx_description
1 polymer ?
#
loop_
_entity_poly.entity_id
_entity_poly.type
_entity_poly.pdbx_seq_one_letter_code
_entity_poly.pdbx_strand_id
1 'polypeptide(L)'
;MILNSEDLDHLEKRYRTAFANSLSGFKPANLVGSRGSSGDNLAIMSSAVHLGSSPFLLALVLVDVPDAAVEEDGSVDIAAAGTVTISGLDRYHRAETLGRMPYAKPGG
;
A
#
# COMPACT_ATOMS: atom_id res chain seq x y z
N MET A 1 -0.78 2.43 -25.39
CA MET A 1 0.52 2.96 -24.96
C MET A 1 1.10 1.96 -23.97
N ILE A 2 2.32 1.47 -24.24
CA ILE A 2 3.05 0.54 -23.36
C ILE A 2 4.22 1.35 -22.81
N LEU A 3 4.34 1.43 -21.48
CA LEU A 3 5.44 2.10 -20.78
C LEU A 3 6.36 1.03 -20.19
N ASN A 4 7.64 1.09 -20.51
CA ASN A 4 8.68 0.26 -19.89
C ASN A 4 9.37 1.02 -18.73
N SER A 5 10.32 0.37 -18.05
CA SER A 5 11.03 0.99 -16.92
C SER A 5 11.82 2.25 -17.30
N GLU A 6 12.44 2.27 -18.47
CA GLU A 6 13.22 3.41 -18.98
C GLU A 6 12.29 4.61 -19.26
N ASP A 7 11.11 4.36 -19.82
CA ASP A 7 10.10 5.40 -20.02
C ASP A 7 9.65 6.03 -18.71
N LEU A 8 9.48 5.22 -17.63
CA LEU A 8 9.08 5.71 -16.31
C LEU A 8 10.17 6.57 -15.66
N ASP A 9 11.44 6.26 -15.90
CA ASP A 9 12.57 7.02 -15.36
C ASP A 9 12.68 8.41 -16.00
N HIS A 10 12.29 8.53 -17.27
CA HIS A 10 12.24 9.79 -18.02
C HIS A 10 11.02 10.67 -17.70
N LEU A 11 10.03 10.17 -16.95
CA LEU A 11 8.89 10.98 -16.54
C LEU A 11 9.31 12.06 -15.52
N GLU A 12 8.70 13.24 -15.65
CA GLU A 12 8.83 14.28 -14.63
C GLU A 12 8.37 13.74 -13.27
N LYS A 13 9.15 14.01 -12.21
CA LYS A 13 8.94 13.50 -10.84
C LYS A 13 7.49 13.64 -10.36
N ARG A 14 6.85 14.80 -10.59
CA ARG A 14 5.44 15.03 -10.21
C ARG A 14 4.48 14.13 -10.97
N TYR A 15 4.69 14.00 -12.28
CA TYR A 15 3.88 13.15 -13.14
C TYR A 15 4.03 11.68 -12.77
N ARG A 16 5.25 11.20 -12.50
CA ARG A 16 5.50 9.83 -12.06
C ARG A 16 4.79 9.47 -10.76
N THR A 17 4.81 10.37 -9.76
CA THR A 17 4.08 10.15 -8.50
C THR A 17 2.56 10.14 -8.71
N ALA A 18 2.03 11.06 -9.51
CA ALA A 18 0.61 11.10 -9.83
C ALA A 18 0.16 9.86 -10.62
N PHE A 19 0.98 9.41 -11.57
CA PHE A 19 0.77 8.21 -12.35
C PHE A 19 0.74 6.96 -11.45
N ALA A 20 1.76 6.75 -10.61
CA ALA A 20 1.78 5.61 -9.69
C ALA A 20 0.56 5.57 -8.76
N ASN A 21 0.15 6.73 -8.24
CA ASN A 21 -1.03 6.83 -7.37
C ASN A 21 -2.36 6.61 -8.10
N SER A 22 -2.41 6.88 -9.41
CA SER A 22 -3.61 6.67 -10.22
C SER A 22 -3.77 5.23 -10.72
N LEU A 23 -2.70 4.42 -10.73
CA LEU A 23 -2.75 3.02 -11.20
C LEU A 23 -3.76 2.16 -10.44
N SER A 24 -3.93 2.39 -9.14
CA SER A 24 -4.92 1.67 -8.32
C SER A 24 -6.34 2.23 -8.46
N GLY A 25 -6.54 3.27 -9.27
CA GLY A 25 -7.80 3.98 -9.40
C GLY A 25 -8.11 4.91 -8.22
N PHE A 26 -9.37 5.34 -8.15
CA PHE A 26 -9.91 6.17 -7.07
C PHE A 26 -9.83 5.42 -5.73
N LYS A 27 -9.26 6.07 -4.71
CA LYS A 27 -9.27 5.57 -3.33
C LYS A 27 -10.23 6.42 -2.49
N PRO A 28 -11.30 5.86 -1.93
CA PRO A 28 -12.17 6.61 -1.03
C PRO A 28 -11.41 7.03 0.23
N ALA A 29 -11.74 8.17 0.81
CA ALA A 29 -11.25 8.56 2.13
C ALA A 29 -12.37 8.31 3.15
N ASN A 30 -12.22 7.27 3.96
CA ASN A 30 -13.17 6.90 4.98
C ASN A 30 -12.60 7.19 6.37
N LEU A 31 -13.43 7.71 7.27
CA LEU A 31 -13.11 7.80 8.69
C LEU A 31 -13.68 6.56 9.39
N VAL A 32 -12.79 5.77 9.98
CA VAL A 32 -13.17 4.56 10.73
C VAL A 32 -12.96 4.85 12.21
N GLY A 33 -14.06 4.90 12.94
CA GLY A 33 -14.08 5.05 14.39
C GLY A 33 -14.17 3.69 15.08
N SER A 34 -13.46 3.51 16.18
CA SER A 34 -13.63 2.38 17.10
C SER A 34 -13.69 2.88 18.54
N ARG A 35 -14.31 2.10 19.43
CA ARG A 35 -14.41 2.41 20.86
C ARG A 35 -14.03 1.17 21.65
N GLY A 36 -13.05 1.31 22.52
CA GLY A 36 -12.58 0.27 23.44
C GLY A 36 -12.70 0.71 24.89
N SER A 37 -12.22 -0.15 25.81
CA SER A 37 -12.16 0.17 27.24
C SER A 37 -11.21 1.33 27.57
N SER A 38 -10.25 1.62 26.69
CA SER A 38 -9.27 2.70 26.82
C SER A 38 -9.75 4.04 26.21
N GLY A 39 -10.91 4.07 25.56
CA GLY A 39 -11.47 5.27 24.93
C GLY A 39 -11.83 5.09 23.46
N ASP A 40 -11.99 6.23 22.78
CA ASP A 40 -12.40 6.32 21.37
C ASP A 40 -11.18 6.52 20.47
N ASN A 41 -11.16 5.85 19.32
CA ASN A 41 -10.13 5.98 18.30
C ASN A 41 -10.77 6.33 16.95
N LEU A 42 -10.08 7.13 16.14
CA LEU A 42 -10.51 7.52 14.80
C LEU A 42 -9.31 7.49 13.86
N ALA A 43 -9.45 6.84 12.71
CA ALA A 43 -8.40 6.74 11.70
C ALA A 43 -8.92 7.00 10.29
N ILE A 44 -8.08 7.61 9.44
CA ILE A 44 -8.34 7.74 8.01
C ILE A 44 -7.93 6.44 7.32
N MET A 45 -8.85 5.85 6.56
CA MET A 45 -8.68 4.60 5.84
C MET A 45 -9.06 4.79 4.38
N SER A 46 -8.30 4.18 3.47
CA SER A 46 -8.59 4.23 2.03
C SER A 46 -8.82 2.86 1.38
N SER A 47 -8.84 1.82 2.21
CA SER A 47 -8.95 0.42 1.83
C SER A 47 -10.37 -0.14 1.93
N ALA A 48 -11.39 0.70 2.07
CA ALA A 48 -12.76 0.22 2.22
C ALA A 48 -13.25 -0.40 0.91
N VAL A 49 -13.69 -1.67 0.96
CA VAL A 49 -14.19 -2.41 -0.20
C VAL A 49 -15.55 -3.03 0.14
N HIS A 50 -16.56 -2.76 -0.69
CA HIS A 50 -17.88 -3.39 -0.59
C HIS A 50 -17.79 -4.84 -1.09
N LEU A 51 -18.18 -5.80 -0.25
CA LEU A 51 -18.15 -7.23 -0.55
C LEU A 51 -19.52 -7.78 -0.99
N GLY A 52 -20.62 -7.19 -0.53
CA GLY A 52 -21.96 -7.66 -0.85
C GLY A 52 -23.05 -6.87 -0.14
N SER A 53 -24.27 -6.91 -0.67
CA SER A 53 -25.41 -6.12 -0.18
C SER A 53 -26.51 -6.95 0.49
N SER A 54 -26.39 -8.29 0.49
CA SER A 54 -27.30 -9.20 1.20
C SER A 54 -26.56 -10.50 1.58
N PRO A 55 -25.95 -10.58 2.79
CA PRO A 55 -25.86 -9.52 3.80
C PRO A 55 -24.97 -8.35 3.37
N PHE A 56 -25.16 -7.17 3.97
CA PHE A 56 -24.30 -6.00 3.74
C PHE A 56 -22.93 -6.23 4.39
N LEU A 57 -21.88 -6.30 3.57
CA LEU A 57 -20.51 -6.59 3.99
C LEU A 57 -19.55 -5.55 3.42
N LEU A 58 -18.72 -5.00 4.29
CA LEU A 58 -17.64 -4.06 3.97
C LEU A 58 -16.33 -4.61 4.55
N ALA A 59 -15.28 -4.66 3.74
CA ALA A 59 -13.94 -5.02 4.16
C ALA A 59 -13.09 -3.77 4.39
N LEU A 60 -12.22 -3.84 5.40
CA LEU A 60 -11.10 -2.94 5.61
C LEU A 60 -9.83 -3.80 5.65
N VAL A 61 -8.77 -3.35 4.99
CA VAL A 61 -7.47 -4.02 5.03
C VAL A 61 -6.63 -3.35 6.11
N LEU A 62 -6.26 -4.11 7.13
CA LEU A 62 -5.27 -3.71 8.13
C LEU A 62 -4.00 -4.52 7.88
N VAL A 63 -2.85 -3.85 7.99
CA VAL A 63 -1.54 -4.48 7.84
C VAL A 63 -0.88 -4.44 9.21
N ASP A 64 -0.64 -5.64 9.76
CA ASP A 64 0.12 -5.84 11.00
C ASP A 64 1.41 -6.57 10.63
N VAL A 65 2.54 -6.04 11.06
CA VAL A 65 3.88 -6.51 10.68
C VAL A 65 4.79 -6.53 11.91
N PRO A 66 5.76 -7.46 11.99
CA PRO A 66 6.72 -7.48 13.07
C PRO A 66 7.50 -6.16 13.15
N ASP A 67 7.79 -5.68 14.36
CA ASP A 67 8.59 -4.45 14.56
C ASP A 67 9.95 -4.52 13.83
N ALA A 68 10.57 -5.70 13.79
CA ALA A 68 11.84 -5.94 13.10
C ALA A 68 11.76 -5.80 11.57
N ALA A 69 10.54 -5.74 11.00
CA ALA A 69 10.29 -5.52 9.59
C ALA A 69 9.91 -4.06 9.28
N VAL A 70 9.92 -3.17 10.27
CA VAL A 70 9.66 -1.74 10.08
C VAL A 70 11.00 -0.99 10.14
N GLU A 71 11.35 -0.33 9.05
CA GLU A 71 12.54 0.50 8.92
C GLU A 71 12.40 1.79 9.74
N GLU A 72 13.52 2.46 10.04
CA GLU A 72 13.53 3.71 10.81
C GLU A 72 12.66 4.82 10.19
N ASP A 73 12.50 4.82 8.86
CA ASP A 73 11.67 5.80 8.15
C ASP A 73 10.18 5.39 8.06
N GLY A 74 9.78 4.33 8.75
CA GLY A 74 8.43 3.79 8.83
C GLY A 74 8.03 2.95 7.61
N SER A 75 8.91 2.75 6.64
CA SER A 75 8.64 1.80 5.55
C SER A 75 8.75 0.34 6.03
N VAL A 76 8.00 -0.56 5.39
CA VAL A 76 8.01 -1.98 5.74
C VAL A 76 8.97 -2.73 4.83
N ASP A 77 9.95 -3.41 5.41
CA ASP A 77 10.75 -4.42 4.71
C ASP A 77 9.97 -5.75 4.65
N ILE A 78 9.35 -5.97 3.50
CA ILE A 78 8.55 -7.16 3.21
C ILE A 78 9.40 -8.44 3.23
N ALA A 79 10.69 -8.36 2.89
CA ALA A 79 11.61 -9.49 2.90
C ALA A 79 12.01 -9.86 4.34
N ALA A 80 12.31 -8.87 5.18
CA ALA A 80 12.61 -9.07 6.61
C ALA A 80 11.41 -9.67 7.38
N ALA A 81 10.18 -9.35 6.96
CA ALA A 81 8.97 -9.94 7.53
C ALA A 81 8.83 -11.46 7.27
N GLY A 82 9.69 -12.06 6.44
CA GLY A 82 9.66 -13.49 6.13
C GLY A 82 8.44 -13.91 5.32
N THR A 83 7.85 -12.97 4.58
CA THR A 83 6.58 -13.17 3.87
C THR A 83 6.75 -13.82 2.50
N VAL A 84 5.62 -14.22 1.90
CA VAL A 84 5.54 -14.63 0.49
C VAL A 84 4.75 -13.59 -0.29
N THR A 85 5.18 -13.32 -1.52
CA THR A 85 4.44 -12.49 -2.47
C THR A 85 3.76 -13.37 -3.50
N ILE A 86 2.64 -12.90 -4.05
CA ILE A 86 1.94 -13.59 -5.12
C ILE A 86 2.24 -12.88 -6.44
N SER A 87 2.56 -13.67 -7.48
CA SER A 87 2.64 -13.17 -8.85
C SER A 87 1.74 -14.05 -9.71
N GLY A 88 0.65 -13.48 -10.21
CA GLY A 88 -0.42 -14.25 -10.87
C GLY A 88 -1.38 -14.92 -9.88
N LEU A 89 -2.06 -15.99 -10.32
CA LEU A 89 -3.12 -16.65 -9.54
C LEU A 89 -2.67 -17.92 -8.82
N ASP A 90 -1.54 -18.51 -9.22
CA ASP A 90 -1.17 -19.87 -8.84
C ASP A 90 0.26 -20.00 -8.28
N ARG A 91 1.04 -18.91 -8.25
CA ARG A 91 2.45 -18.95 -7.87
C ARG A 91 2.78 -17.97 -6.75
N TYR A 92 3.45 -18.52 -5.73
CA TYR A 92 4.02 -17.79 -4.62
C TYR A 92 5.53 -17.64 -4.80
N HIS A 93 6.06 -16.49 -4.42
CA HIS A 93 7.47 -16.14 -4.47
C HIS A 93 7.96 -15.70 -3.10
N ARG A 94 9.23 -15.96 -2.80
CA ARG A 94 9.90 -15.32 -1.65
C ARG A 94 10.28 -13.90 -2.06
N ALA A 95 10.01 -12.94 -1.18
CA ALA A 95 10.47 -11.58 -1.38
C ALA A 95 11.98 -11.49 -1.15
N GLU A 96 12.69 -10.87 -2.09
CA GLU A 96 14.10 -10.48 -1.95
C GLU A 96 14.23 -8.99 -2.27
N THR A 97 14.98 -8.28 -1.44
CA THR A 97 15.22 -6.84 -1.64
C THR A 97 16.32 -6.64 -2.68
N LEU A 98 15.95 -6.12 -3.86
CA LEU A 98 16.90 -5.88 -4.95
C LEU A 98 17.52 -4.47 -4.91
N GLY A 99 16.85 -3.51 -4.26
CA GLY A 99 17.30 -2.12 -4.14
C GLY A 99 16.13 -1.19 -3.83
N ARG A 100 16.40 -0.02 -3.26
CA ARG A 100 15.39 1.00 -2.92
C ARG A 100 15.68 2.29 -3.65
N MET A 101 14.73 2.74 -4.48
CA MET A 101 14.80 4.06 -5.08
C MET A 101 14.34 5.13 -4.08
N PRO A 102 14.95 6.34 -4.06
CA PRO A 102 14.54 7.41 -3.17
C PRO A 102 13.07 7.78 -3.40
N TYR A 103 12.28 7.81 -2.32
CA TYR A 103 10.89 8.26 -2.40
C TYR A 103 10.84 9.72 -2.83
N ALA A 104 10.03 10.03 -3.85
CA ALA A 104 9.91 11.37 -4.40
C ALA A 104 9.17 12.30 -3.42
N LYS A 105 9.92 13.00 -2.55
CA LYS A 105 9.37 14.10 -1.73
C LYS A 105 9.07 15.31 -2.62
N PRO A 106 7.86 15.90 -2.58
CA PRO A 106 7.59 17.18 -3.22
C PRO A 106 8.48 18.27 -2.59
N GLY A 107 9.25 19.00 -3.41
CA GLY A 107 10.03 20.17 -2.94
C GLY A 107 11.54 19.98 -2.76
N GLY A 108 12.12 18.91 -3.31
CA GLY A 108 13.57 18.77 -3.49
C GLY A 108 13.91 18.66 -4.97
#